data_AF-A0A843VBV8-F1
#
_entry.id   AF-A0A843VBV8-F1
#
_cell.length_a   1.000
_cell.length_b   1.000
_cell.length_c   1.000
_cell.angle_alpha   90.00
_cell.angle_beta   90.00
_cell.angle_gamma   90.00
#
_symmetry.space_group_name_H-M   'P 1'
#
loop_
_entity.id
_entity.type
_entity.pdbx_description
1 polymer ?
#
loop_
_entity_poly.entity_id
_entity_poly.type
_entity_poly.pdbx_seq_one_letter_code
_entity_poly.pdbx_strand_id
1 'polypeptide(L)'
;MASRGRRGGAPAREDEQRHDERAEQQALAPQGPVLPPPPPVDYGVFMQGLVQAIQTHAHTQAALQAQLEAQICLDGAYERCNAGKS
;
A
#
# COMPACT_ATOMS: atom_id res chain seq x y z
N MET A 1 -55.65 13.94 -62.56
CA MET A 1 -54.35 13.25 -62.80
C MET A 1 -53.83 12.69 -61.48
N ALA A 2 -53.22 11.50 -61.53
CA ALA A 2 -52.64 10.71 -60.42
C ALA A 2 -51.60 11.52 -59.57
N SER A 3 -51.28 11.20 -58.31
CA SER A 3 -50.78 9.91 -57.81
C SER A 3 -50.78 9.82 -56.27
N ARG A 4 -51.41 8.76 -55.75
CA ARG A 4 -50.90 7.76 -54.78
C ARG A 4 -49.66 8.10 -53.93
N GLY A 5 -49.78 8.00 -52.60
CA GLY A 5 -48.61 7.78 -51.73
C GLY A 5 -48.88 7.72 -50.23
N ARG A 6 -49.14 6.50 -49.71
CA ARG A 6 -48.71 5.84 -48.43
C ARG A 6 -48.54 6.67 -47.13
N ARG A 7 -48.73 6.20 -45.89
CA ARG A 7 -49.27 5.04 -45.13
C ARG A 7 -48.78 5.31 -43.69
N GLY A 8 -49.60 5.02 -42.67
CA GLY A 8 -49.17 4.78 -41.28
C GLY A 8 -48.77 6.04 -40.50
N GLY A 9 -49.29 6.35 -39.32
CA GLY A 9 -49.58 5.45 -38.20
C GLY A 9 -48.49 5.65 -37.15
N ALA A 10 -48.68 6.60 -36.23
CA ALA A 10 -48.04 6.56 -34.91
C ALA A 10 -48.79 5.49 -34.08
N PRO A 11 -48.16 4.76 -33.13
CA PRO A 11 -47.38 5.38 -32.05
C PRO A 11 -46.22 4.53 -31.46
N ALA A 12 -45.61 5.10 -30.41
CA ALA A 12 -45.09 4.41 -29.22
C ALA A 12 -43.73 3.66 -29.29
N ARG A 13 -42.72 4.29 -28.66
CA ARG A 13 -41.90 3.70 -27.58
C ARG A 13 -41.68 2.17 -27.62
N GLU A 14 -40.83 1.68 -28.51
CA GLU A 14 -40.33 0.29 -28.44
C GLU A 14 -38.78 0.20 -28.39
N ASP A 15 -38.08 1.27 -28.03
CA ASP A 15 -36.60 1.27 -27.92
C ASP A 15 -36.08 1.15 -26.47
N GLU A 16 -36.96 1.03 -25.47
CA GLU A 16 -36.57 0.92 -24.05
C GLU A 16 -36.54 -0.52 -23.53
N GLN A 17 -36.81 -1.51 -24.39
CA GLN A 17 -37.00 -2.90 -23.95
C GLN A 17 -35.83 -3.84 -24.29
N ARG A 18 -34.76 -3.34 -24.94
CA ARG A 18 -33.62 -4.18 -25.36
C ARG A 18 -32.38 -4.06 -24.45
N HIS A 19 -32.45 -3.25 -23.40
CA HIS A 19 -31.32 -2.95 -22.53
C HIS A 19 -31.40 -3.60 -21.13
N ASP A 20 -32.52 -4.27 -20.81
CA ASP A 20 -32.74 -4.94 -19.52
C ASP A 20 -32.20 -6.39 -19.49
N GLU A 21 -32.32 -7.15 -20.59
CA GLU A 21 -31.92 -8.58 -20.60
C GLU A 21 -30.41 -8.82 -20.52
N ARG A 22 -29.56 -7.80 -20.73
CA ARG A 22 -28.10 -7.96 -20.66
C ARG A 22 -27.52 -7.66 -19.27
N ALA A 23 -28.33 -7.14 -18.34
CA ALA A 23 -27.91 -6.89 -16.97
C ALA A 23 -28.02 -8.15 -16.08
N GLU A 24 -28.84 -9.13 -16.47
CA GLU A 24 -29.11 -10.32 -15.65
C GLU A 24 -28.14 -11.51 -15.89
N GLN A 25 -27.12 -11.33 -16.75
CA GLN A 25 -26.10 -12.36 -17.03
C GLN A 25 -24.70 -12.03 -16.50
N GLN A 26 -24.57 -11.05 -15.62
CA GLN A 26 -23.42 -11.05 -14.71
C GLN A 26 -23.63 -12.15 -13.69
N ALA A 27 -23.15 -13.34 -14.03
CA ALA A 27 -23.00 -14.45 -13.10
C ALA A 27 -22.48 -13.87 -11.77
N LEU A 28 -23.28 -14.02 -10.70
CA LEU A 28 -22.84 -13.67 -9.36
C LEU A 28 -21.50 -14.37 -9.16
N ALA A 29 -20.42 -13.60 -9.09
CA ALA A 29 -19.14 -14.12 -8.66
C ALA A 29 -19.39 -14.84 -7.33
N PRO A 30 -18.88 -16.06 -7.14
CA PRO A 30 -19.04 -16.74 -5.86
C PRO A 30 -18.52 -15.77 -4.80
N GLN A 31 -19.41 -15.31 -3.93
CA GLN A 31 -19.03 -14.46 -2.82
C GLN A 31 -18.22 -15.36 -1.89
N GLY A 32 -16.90 -15.33 -2.08
CA GLY A 32 -15.96 -15.91 -1.14
C GLY A 32 -16.19 -15.30 0.24
N PRO A 33 -15.79 -15.98 1.32
CA PRO A 33 -15.97 -15.47 2.66
C PRO A 33 -15.46 -14.03 2.76
N VAL A 34 -16.39 -13.11 3.05
CA VAL A 34 -16.06 -11.70 3.26
C VAL A 34 -15.23 -11.62 4.52
N LEU A 35 -13.95 -11.27 4.37
CA LEU A 35 -13.07 -11.05 5.51
C LEU A 35 -13.61 -9.85 6.31
N PRO A 36 -13.60 -9.93 7.65
CA PRO A 36 -13.95 -8.78 8.46
C PRO A 36 -13.03 -7.61 8.14
N PRO A 37 -13.53 -6.36 8.22
CA PRO A 37 -12.69 -5.19 8.06
C PRO A 37 -11.57 -5.21 9.11
N PRO A 38 -10.38 -4.70 8.77
CA PRO A 38 -9.29 -4.61 9.73
C PRO A 38 -9.70 -3.74 10.92
N PRO A 39 -9.15 -4.00 12.12
CA PRO A 39 -9.42 -3.17 13.29
C PRO A 39 -8.95 -1.73 13.03
N PRO A 40 -9.61 -0.73 13.62
CA PRO A 40 -9.19 0.66 13.52
C PRO A 40 -7.80 0.81 14.14
N VAL A 41 -6.90 1.46 13.40
CA VAL A 41 -5.55 1.80 13.87
C VAL A 41 -5.55 3.25 14.33
N ASP A 42 -5.10 3.49 15.56
CA ASP A 42 -4.84 4.84 16.04
C ASP A 42 -3.53 5.35 15.45
N TYR A 43 -3.64 6.27 14.48
CA TYR A 43 -2.49 6.85 13.82
C TYR A 43 -1.56 7.60 14.79
N GLY A 44 -2.11 8.20 15.85
CA GLY A 44 -1.32 8.87 16.88
C GLY A 44 -0.43 7.91 17.65
N VAL A 45 -0.98 6.76 18.08
CA VAL A 45 -0.22 5.70 18.76
C VAL A 45 0.84 5.11 17.83
N PHE A 46 0.49 4.86 16.56
CA PHE A 46 1.44 4.37 15.57
C PHE A 46 2.62 5.33 15.38
N MET A 47 2.34 6.63 15.20
CA MET A 47 3.39 7.63 14.98
C MET A 47 4.28 7.82 16.22
N GLN A 48 3.71 7.76 17.43
CA GLN A 48 4.51 7.80 18.66
C GLN A 48 5.47 6.60 18.75
N GLY A 49 4.98 5.39 18.46
CA GLY A 49 5.81 4.20 18.42
C GLY A 49 6.93 4.30 17.37
N LEU A 50 6.63 4.84 16.19
CA LEU A 50 7.60 5.07 15.12
C LEU A 50 8.71 6.03 15.57
N VAL A 51 8.35 7.18 16.15
CA VAL A 51 9.32 8.19 16.62
C VAL A 51 10.21 7.59 17.71
N GLN A 52 9.63 6.85 18.65
CA GLN A 52 10.39 6.19 19.72
C GLN A 52 11.36 5.15 19.18
N ALA A 53 10.94 4.35 18.19
CA ALA A 53 11.81 3.36 17.53
C ALA A 53 12.97 4.02 16.78
N ILE A 54 12.72 5.14 16.08
CA ILE A 54 13.78 5.89 15.38
C ILE A 54 14.78 6.50 16.37
N GLN A 55 14.29 7.12 17.45
CA GLN A 55 15.16 7.73 18.46
C GLN A 55 16.04 6.68 19.13
N THR A 56 15.46 5.56 19.55
CA THR A 56 16.22 4.46 20.16
C THR A 56 17.28 3.91 19.21
N HIS A 57 16.96 3.72 17.93
CA HIS A 57 17.93 3.24 16.93
C HIS A 57 19.05 4.26 16.63
N ALA A 58 18.73 5.56 16.60
CA ALA A 58 19.72 6.60 16.36
C ALA A 58 20.73 6.69 17.51
N HIS A 59 20.26 6.59 18.76
CA HIS A 59 21.13 6.61 19.94
C HIS A 59 22.02 5.38 20.03
N THR A 60 21.50 4.19 19.71
CA THR A 60 22.31 2.96 19.75
C THR A 60 23.37 2.94 18.65
N GLN A 61 23.04 3.41 17.44
CA GLN A 61 24.00 3.47 16.34
C GLN A 61 25.18 4.41 16.66
N ALA A 62 24.91 5.61 17.16
CA ALA A 62 25.96 6.56 17.53
C ALA A 62 26.86 6.03 18.66
N ALA A 63 26.27 5.37 19.68
CA ALA A 63 27.02 4.78 20.78
C ALA A 63 27.92 3.62 20.32
N LEU A 64 27.40 2.74 19.45
CA LEU A 64 28.17 1.63 18.89
C LEU A 64 29.32 2.12 18.00
N GLN A 65 29.08 3.15 17.18
CA GLN A 65 30.13 3.73 16.34
C GLN A 65 31.25 4.33 17.19
N ALA A 66 30.91 5.11 18.22
CA ALA A 66 31.90 5.69 19.13
C ALA A 66 32.71 4.60 19.88
N GLN A 67 32.05 3.50 20.28
CA GLN A 67 32.74 2.36 20.89
C GLN A 67 33.69 1.66 19.93
N LEU A 68 33.29 1.44 18.67
CA LEU A 68 34.15 0.85 17.64
C LEU A 68 35.36 1.72 17.34
N GLU A 69 35.17 3.03 17.18
CA GLU A 69 36.28 3.97 16.95
C GLU A 69 37.25 4.00 18.13
N ALA A 70 36.74 3.97 19.37
CA ALA A 70 37.58 3.88 20.57
C ALA A 70 38.34 2.54 20.64
N GLN A 71 37.69 1.43 20.29
CA GLN A 71 38.30 0.09 20.28
C GLN A 71 39.44 0.02 19.25
N ILE A 72 39.21 0.49 18.02
CA ILE A 72 40.22 0.54 16.96
C ILE A 72 41.42 1.40 17.37
N CYS A 73 41.17 2.54 18.03
CA CYS A 73 42.22 3.43 18.51
C CYS A 73 43.11 2.74 19.57
N LEU A 74 42.49 2.02 20.51
CA LEU A 74 43.21 1.27 21.55
C LEU A 74 43.99 0.09 20.97
N ASP A 75 43.41 -0.67 20.05
CA ASP A 75 44.08 -1.81 19.41
C ASP A 75 45.25 -1.35 18.53
N GLY A 76 45.07 -0.28 17.76
CA GLY A 76 46.15 0.30 16.95
C GLY A 76 47.29 0.89 17.80
N ALA A 77 47.01 1.41 19.00
CA ALA A 77 48.04 1.83 19.93
C ALA A 77 48.76 0.63 20.57
N TYR A 78 48.02 -0.43 20.88
CA TYR A 78 48.55 -1.68 21.43
C TYR A 78 49.51 -2.38 20.45
N GLU A 79 49.15 -2.47 19.16
CA GLU A 79 50.04 -3.04 18.14
C GLU A 79 51.33 -2.24 17.98
N ARG A 80 51.25 -0.91 17.92
CA ARG A 80 52.46 -0.06 17.84
C ARG A 80 53.37 -0.21 19.06
N CYS A 81 52.78 -0.36 20.25
CA CYS A 81 53.53 -0.57 21.48
C CYS A 81 54.25 -1.92 21.50
N ASN A 82 53.67 -2.96 20.89
CA ASN A 82 54.28 -4.29 20.83
C ASN A 82 55.25 -4.46 19.65
N ALA A 83 55.03 -3.80 18.52
CA ALA A 83 55.92 -3.84 17.36
C ALA A 83 57.32 -3.24 17.66
N GLY A 84 57.43 -2.31 18.61
CA GLY A 84 58.71 -1.74 19.05
C GLY A 84 59.48 -2.56 20.10
N LYS A 85 58.97 -3.73 20.51
CA LYS A 85 59.60 -4.61 21.52
C LYS A 85 60.15 -5.92 20.95
N SER A 86 59.97 -6.17 19.65
CA SER A 86 60.49 -7.33 18.92
C SER A 86 61.76 -6.94 18.15
#